data_AF-K5Z806-F1
#
_entry.id   AF-K5Z806-F1
#
_cell.length_a   1.000
_cell.length_b   1.000
_cell.length_c   1.000
_cell.angle_alpha   90.00
_cell.angle_beta   90.00
_cell.angle_gamma   90.00
#
_symmetry.space_group_name_H-M   'P 1'
#
loop_
_entity.id
_entity.type
_entity.pdbx_description
1 polymer ?
#
loop_
_entity_poly.entity_id
_entity_poly.type
_entity_poly.pdbx_seq_one_letter_code
_entity_poly.pdbx_strand_id
1 'polypeptide(L)'
;METEKVHQEKTARTLQPKREGNSTLQFVDNRPMNPTLQRMDADEEDTLQGKFGQAIQREEEEDDEALQGKFETPVQKKNETGMPDNLKAGVEDLSGFAMDDVRVHYNSDKPATVQALAYTQGTDIHVAPGQERHLPHEAWHVAQQMTGRVEPTTEVGGLPVNDNFDLKHEADVMGDRANSY
;
A
#
# COMPACT_ATOMS: atom_id res chain seq x y z
N MET A 1 25.93 28.59 65.37
CA MET A 1 25.17 29.05 64.19
C MET A 1 25.78 28.42 62.95
N GLU A 2 25.23 27.46 62.24
CA GLU A 2 24.25 26.40 62.48
C GLU A 2 24.45 25.48 61.27
N THR A 3 24.64 24.18 61.52
CA THR A 3 24.77 23.15 60.49
C THR A 3 23.40 22.60 60.16
N GLU A 4 22.99 22.55 58.89
CA GLU A 4 21.83 21.75 58.50
C GLU A 4 22.14 20.87 57.29
N LYS A 5 22.36 19.58 57.60
CA LYS A 5 22.16 18.43 56.74
C LYS A 5 20.72 17.98 56.94
N VAL A 6 19.91 17.87 55.88
CA VAL A 6 18.67 17.07 55.88
C VAL A 6 18.53 16.46 54.48
N HIS A 7 19.00 15.23 54.29
CA HIS A 7 18.26 13.94 54.34
C HIS A 7 17.40 13.68 53.11
N GLN A 8 17.83 12.68 52.33
CA GLN A 8 17.07 12.05 51.26
C GLN A 8 15.90 11.27 51.87
N GLU A 9 14.68 11.50 51.38
CA GLU A 9 13.59 10.54 51.57
C GLU A 9 13.30 9.82 50.25
N LYS A 10 13.69 8.54 50.23
CA LYS A 10 13.17 7.54 49.31
C LYS A 10 11.82 7.07 49.85
N THR A 11 10.73 7.36 49.16
CA THR A 11 9.44 6.70 49.41
C THR A 11 9.04 5.87 48.19
N ALA A 12 9.25 4.55 48.33
CA ALA A 12 8.69 3.56 47.45
C ALA A 12 7.16 3.52 47.63
N ARG A 13 6.40 3.70 46.54
CA ARG A 13 4.94 3.52 46.56
C ARG A 13 4.57 2.33 45.69
N THR A 14 4.25 1.26 46.39
CA THR A 14 3.73 -0.04 45.93
C THR A 14 2.54 0.13 44.98
N LEU A 15 2.65 -0.44 43.78
CA LEU A 15 1.55 -0.62 42.83
C LEU A 15 0.74 -1.85 43.23
N GLN A 16 -0.55 -1.67 43.51
CA GLN A 16 -1.53 -2.76 43.65
C GLN A 16 -2.15 -3.06 42.27
N PRO A 17 -2.28 -4.34 41.87
CA PRO A 17 -3.06 -4.70 40.69
C PRO A 17 -4.56 -4.76 41.05
N LYS A 18 -5.35 -3.82 40.51
CA LYS A 18 -6.81 -3.91 40.53
C LYS A 18 -7.27 -4.84 39.42
N ARG A 19 -7.55 -6.09 39.77
CA ARG A 19 -8.47 -6.96 39.04
C ARG A 19 -9.88 -6.47 39.29
N GLU A 20 -10.67 -6.34 38.22
CA GLU A 20 -12.10 -6.66 38.13
C GLU A 20 -12.64 -6.17 36.78
N GLY A 21 -13.38 -7.01 36.07
CA GLY A 21 -14.15 -6.59 34.89
C GLY A 21 -14.21 -7.62 33.78
N ASN A 22 -14.92 -8.71 34.04
CA ASN A 22 -15.27 -9.74 33.07
C ASN A 22 -16.21 -9.16 32.00
N SER A 23 -15.67 -8.61 30.91
CA SER A 23 -16.46 -8.24 29.72
C SER A 23 -16.42 -9.37 28.70
N THR A 24 -17.43 -10.24 28.78
CA THR A 24 -17.79 -11.18 27.73
C THR A 24 -18.14 -10.41 26.46
N LEU A 25 -17.21 -10.37 25.50
CA LEU A 25 -17.49 -9.94 24.13
C LEU A 25 -18.35 -11.02 23.45
N GLN A 26 -19.67 -10.81 23.43
CA GLN A 26 -20.58 -11.55 22.57
C GLN A 26 -20.51 -10.94 21.16
N PHE A 27 -19.84 -11.64 20.25
CA PHE A 27 -19.98 -11.38 18.82
C PHE A 27 -21.30 -11.99 18.36
N VAL A 28 -22.31 -11.13 18.16
CA VAL A 28 -23.51 -11.49 17.40
C VAL A 28 -23.16 -11.36 15.92
N ASP A 29 -22.85 -12.48 15.29
CA ASP A 29 -22.63 -12.59 13.85
C ASP A 29 -23.98 -12.42 13.14
N ASN A 30 -24.28 -11.20 12.68
CA ASN A 30 -25.49 -10.90 11.89
C ASN A 30 -25.13 -10.71 10.41
N ARG A 31 -24.57 -11.75 9.81
CA ARG A 31 -24.38 -11.83 8.34
C ARG A 31 -25.67 -12.37 7.71
N PRO A 32 -26.33 -11.64 6.79
CA PRO A 32 -27.30 -12.26 5.90
C PRO A 32 -26.56 -13.16 4.91
N MET A 33 -26.52 -14.46 5.20
CA MET A 33 -26.19 -15.51 4.24
C MET A 33 -27.32 -15.57 3.20
N ASN A 34 -26.96 -15.40 1.94
CA ASN A 34 -27.81 -15.60 0.78
C ASN A 34 -27.54 -17.02 0.26
N PRO A 35 -28.46 -18.01 0.39
CA PRO A 35 -28.28 -19.29 -0.26
C PRO A 35 -29.06 -19.31 -1.57
N THR A 36 -28.37 -19.06 -2.68
CA THR A 36 -28.89 -19.37 -4.02
C THR A 36 -28.07 -20.51 -4.61
N LEU A 37 -28.78 -21.54 -5.09
CA LEU A 37 -28.30 -22.79 -5.73
C LEU A 37 -27.88 -23.85 -4.69
N GLN A 38 -28.44 -25.05 -4.66
CA GLN A 38 -28.48 -25.97 -5.80
C GLN A 38 -29.62 -26.98 -5.68
N ARG A 39 -30.30 -27.18 -6.81
CA ARG A 39 -31.41 -28.10 -7.06
C ARG A 39 -30.82 -29.41 -7.61
N MET A 40 -30.98 -30.52 -6.89
CA MET A 40 -30.82 -31.88 -7.44
C MET A 40 -31.67 -32.83 -6.61
N ASP A 41 -32.88 -33.10 -7.06
CA ASP A 41 -33.55 -34.37 -6.83
C ASP A 41 -34.12 -34.81 -8.17
N ALA A 42 -33.81 -36.06 -8.48
CA ALA A 42 -34.18 -36.82 -9.65
C ALA A 42 -35.64 -37.29 -9.53
N ASP A 43 -36.04 -38.16 -10.47
CA ASP A 43 -37.36 -38.80 -10.62
C ASP A 43 -38.29 -37.97 -11.53
N GLU A 44 -38.89 -38.48 -12.61
CA GLU A 44 -39.06 -39.84 -13.11
C GLU A 44 -39.39 -39.78 -14.62
N GLU A 45 -38.98 -40.85 -15.29
CA GLU A 45 -39.51 -41.49 -16.49
C GLU A 45 -40.90 -41.02 -17.01
N ASP A 46 -40.95 -40.53 -18.25
CA ASP A 46 -42.07 -40.86 -19.14
C ASP A 46 -41.57 -41.00 -20.58
N THR A 47 -41.78 -42.21 -21.09
CA THR A 47 -41.54 -42.63 -22.47
C THR A 47 -42.54 -41.94 -23.38
N LEU A 48 -42.13 -41.35 -24.51
CA LEU A 48 -43.00 -41.30 -25.70
C LEU A 48 -42.21 -41.03 -26.98
N GLN A 49 -42.40 -41.96 -27.89
CA GLN A 49 -41.81 -42.10 -29.21
C GLN A 49 -42.52 -41.18 -30.22
N GLY A 50 -41.79 -40.26 -30.85
CA GLY A 50 -42.31 -39.38 -31.89
C GLY A 50 -41.31 -39.21 -33.03
N LYS A 51 -41.58 -39.85 -34.17
CA LYS A 51 -40.81 -39.74 -35.42
C LYS A 51 -41.29 -38.54 -36.25
N PHE A 52 -40.39 -38.04 -37.10
CA PHE A 52 -40.55 -37.17 -38.29
C PHE A 52 -40.50 -35.64 -38.12
N GLY A 53 -39.63 -35.02 -38.94
CA GLY A 53 -39.68 -33.59 -39.29
C GLY A 53 -38.33 -33.02 -39.71
N GLN A 54 -37.96 -33.19 -40.98
CA GLN A 54 -36.83 -32.50 -41.64
C GLN A 54 -37.24 -31.06 -42.03
N ALA A 55 -36.24 -30.17 -42.17
CA ALA A 55 -36.28 -28.73 -42.45
C ALA A 55 -36.41 -27.88 -41.17
N ILE A 56 -35.47 -27.02 -40.82
CA ILE A 56 -35.09 -25.81 -41.56
C ILE A 56 -33.61 -25.48 -41.32
N GLN A 57 -32.92 -25.15 -42.41
CA GLN A 57 -31.60 -24.51 -42.44
C GLN A 57 -31.68 -23.15 -41.75
N ARG A 58 -30.92 -22.96 -40.67
CA ARG A 58 -30.51 -21.63 -40.21
C ARG A 58 -29.00 -21.66 -40.21
N GLU A 59 -28.42 -21.01 -41.22
CA GLU A 59 -27.05 -20.51 -41.15
C GLU A 59 -26.99 -19.59 -39.94
N GLU A 60 -26.33 -20.05 -38.88
CA GLU A 60 -25.78 -19.15 -37.87
C GLU A 60 -24.43 -18.73 -38.46
N GLU A 61 -24.43 -17.54 -39.04
CA GLU A 61 -23.21 -16.85 -39.45
C GLU A 61 -22.26 -16.80 -38.25
N GLU A 62 -21.03 -17.23 -38.51
CA GLU A 62 -19.88 -17.18 -37.61
C GLU A 62 -19.59 -15.71 -37.25
N ASP A 63 -20.23 -15.17 -36.21
CA ASP A 63 -19.69 -14.00 -35.49
C ASP A 63 -18.64 -14.50 -34.47
N ASP A 64 -17.58 -15.12 -34.99
CA ASP A 64 -16.30 -15.25 -34.32
C ASP A 64 -15.56 -13.89 -34.43
N GLU A 65 -16.18 -12.83 -33.89
CA GLU A 65 -15.43 -11.64 -33.49
C GLU A 65 -14.65 -12.00 -32.22
N ALA A 66 -13.55 -12.72 -32.46
CA ALA A 66 -12.43 -12.79 -31.54
C ALA A 66 -12.04 -11.35 -31.20
N LEU A 67 -12.59 -10.85 -30.09
CA LEU A 67 -12.14 -9.68 -29.34
C LEU A 67 -10.67 -9.93 -28.97
N GLN A 68 -9.77 -9.72 -29.93
CA GLN A 68 -8.36 -9.50 -29.70
C GLN A 68 -8.29 -8.23 -28.87
N GLY A 69 -8.30 -8.42 -27.55
CA GLY A 69 -7.82 -7.42 -26.60
C GLY A 69 -6.42 -7.06 -27.04
N LYS A 70 -6.30 -5.97 -27.80
CA LYS A 70 -5.06 -5.24 -27.97
C LYS A 70 -4.67 -4.79 -26.56
N PHE A 71 -3.92 -5.63 -25.86
CA PHE A 71 -3.07 -5.17 -24.78
C PHE A 71 -2.08 -4.25 -25.47
N GLU A 72 -2.44 -2.97 -25.58
CA GLU A 72 -1.49 -1.91 -25.88
C GLU A 72 -0.44 -2.00 -24.78
N THR A 73 0.70 -2.63 -25.08
CA THR A 73 1.86 -2.57 -24.22
C THR A 73 2.11 -1.10 -23.98
N PRO A 74 1.99 -0.61 -22.72
CA PRO A 74 2.17 0.81 -22.46
C PRO A 74 3.56 1.17 -22.97
N VAL A 75 3.60 2.10 -23.92
CA VAL A 75 4.85 2.63 -24.44
C VAL A 75 5.53 3.28 -23.24
N GLN A 76 6.54 2.59 -22.69
CA GLN A 76 7.31 3.08 -21.56
C GLN A 76 7.95 4.41 -21.98
N LYS A 77 7.39 5.51 -21.48
CA LYS A 77 7.93 6.84 -21.68
C LYS A 77 9.35 6.82 -21.11
N LYS A 78 10.29 7.45 -21.82
CA LYS A 78 11.68 7.55 -21.37
C LYS A 78 11.71 8.05 -19.92
N ASN A 79 12.38 7.31 -19.05
CA ASN A 79 12.55 7.70 -17.66
C ASN A 79 13.50 8.89 -17.56
N GLU A 80 12.97 10.04 -17.13
CA GLU A 80 13.73 11.27 -16.91
C GLU A 80 13.80 11.65 -15.43
N THR A 81 13.31 10.79 -14.55
CA THR A 81 13.15 11.08 -13.12
C THR A 81 14.46 11.06 -12.36
N GLY A 82 15.45 10.33 -12.88
CA GLY A 82 16.68 10.00 -12.16
C GLY A 82 16.57 8.72 -11.32
N MET A 83 15.38 8.14 -11.15
CA MET A 83 15.23 6.82 -10.52
C MET A 83 15.69 5.70 -11.47
N PRO A 84 16.18 4.56 -10.94
CA PRO A 84 16.31 3.32 -11.71
C PRO A 84 14.96 2.91 -12.33
N ASP A 85 14.99 2.35 -13.54
CA ASP A 85 13.76 1.98 -14.28
C ASP A 85 12.92 0.94 -13.53
N ASN A 86 13.58 -0.05 -12.92
CA ASN A 86 12.91 -1.05 -12.08
C ASN A 86 12.20 -0.42 -10.88
N LEU A 87 12.88 0.52 -10.20
CA LEU A 87 12.29 1.21 -9.05
C LEU A 87 11.10 2.07 -9.48
N LYS A 88 11.22 2.83 -10.57
CA LYS A 88 10.11 3.63 -11.10
C LYS A 88 8.91 2.74 -11.42
N ALA A 89 9.13 1.70 -12.23
CA ALA A 89 8.06 0.77 -12.63
C ALA A 89 7.43 0.08 -11.41
N GLY A 90 8.24 -0.35 -10.44
CA GLY A 90 7.76 -1.01 -9.23
C GLY A 90 6.92 -0.08 -8.35
N VAL A 91 7.31 1.19 -8.18
CA VAL A 91 6.48 2.14 -7.44
C VAL A 91 5.18 2.44 -8.19
N GLU A 92 5.24 2.63 -9.50
CA GLU A 92 4.05 2.90 -10.34
C GLU A 92 3.04 1.75 -10.29
N ASP A 93 3.50 0.50 -10.42
CA ASP A 93 2.65 -0.69 -10.38
C ASP A 93 2.03 -0.91 -8.98
N LEU A 94 2.84 -0.80 -7.93
CA LEU A 94 2.39 -1.07 -6.56
C LEU A 94 1.50 0.03 -5.99
N SER A 95 1.71 1.29 -6.40
CA SER A 95 0.97 2.44 -5.87
C SER A 95 -0.20 2.88 -6.75
N GLY A 96 -0.15 2.59 -8.06
CA GLY A 96 -1.11 3.10 -9.04
C GLY A 96 -0.91 4.56 -9.42
N PHE A 97 0.15 5.22 -8.96
CA PHE A 97 0.48 6.61 -9.31
C PHE A 97 1.62 6.67 -10.32
N ALA A 98 1.51 7.56 -11.30
CA ALA A 98 2.61 7.87 -12.21
C ALA A 98 3.72 8.63 -11.48
N MET A 99 4.97 8.28 -11.77
CA MET A 99 6.15 8.85 -11.14
C MET A 99 6.94 9.78 -12.08
N ASP A 100 6.40 10.11 -13.26
CA ASP A 100 7.09 10.88 -14.31
C ASP A 100 7.53 12.29 -13.89
N ASP A 101 6.84 12.88 -12.90
CA ASP A 101 7.14 14.22 -12.38
C ASP A 101 8.19 14.21 -11.25
N VAL A 102 8.64 13.03 -10.83
CA VAL A 102 9.64 12.87 -9.77
C VAL A 102 11.01 13.28 -10.27
N ARG A 103 11.79 13.96 -9.42
CA ARG A 103 13.18 14.34 -9.71
C ARG A 103 14.10 13.91 -8.57
N VAL A 104 15.06 13.05 -8.88
CA VAL A 104 16.10 12.62 -7.95
C VAL A 104 17.33 13.50 -8.09
N HIS A 105 17.69 14.16 -6.99
CA HIS A 105 18.88 14.97 -6.85
C HIS A 105 19.94 14.19 -6.08
N TYR A 106 20.75 13.42 -6.80
CA TYR A 106 21.89 12.70 -6.23
C TYR A 106 23.00 13.65 -5.78
N ASN A 107 23.81 13.19 -4.82
CA ASN A 107 24.93 13.95 -4.26
C ASN A 107 24.50 15.36 -3.77
N SER A 108 23.30 15.47 -3.22
CA SER A 108 22.76 16.73 -2.74
C SER A 108 23.31 17.07 -1.36
N ASP A 109 23.69 18.33 -1.17
CA ASP A 109 24.11 18.84 0.15
C ASP A 109 22.92 19.15 1.08
N LYS A 110 21.69 19.13 0.56
CA LYS A 110 20.49 19.51 1.32
C LYS A 110 20.18 18.59 2.50
N PRO A 111 20.25 17.24 2.41
CA PRO A 111 19.93 16.39 3.55
C PRO A 111 20.77 16.69 4.80
N ALA A 112 22.03 17.10 4.62
CA ALA A 112 22.92 17.44 5.73
C ALA A 112 22.43 18.66 6.55
N THR A 113 21.69 19.60 5.95
CA THR A 113 21.19 20.79 6.67
C THR A 113 20.10 20.46 7.69
N VAL A 114 19.44 19.31 7.51
CA VAL A 114 18.40 18.78 8.39
C VAL A 114 18.84 17.47 9.07
N GLN A 115 20.14 17.18 9.06
CA GLN A 115 20.73 15.97 9.66
C GLN A 115 20.14 14.65 9.14
N ALA A 116 19.75 14.63 7.86
CA ALA A 116 19.22 13.46 7.16
C ALA A 116 20.24 12.90 6.15
N LEU A 117 20.03 11.65 5.75
CA LEU A 117 20.81 11.00 4.68
C LEU A 117 20.13 11.14 3.31
N ALA A 118 18.81 11.16 3.29
CA ALA A 118 17.97 11.50 2.16
C ALA A 118 16.63 12.03 2.68
N TYR A 119 15.87 12.72 1.83
CA TYR A 119 14.48 13.06 2.13
C TYR A 119 13.69 13.33 0.86
N THR A 120 12.37 13.14 0.95
CA THR A 120 11.40 13.53 -0.08
C THR A 120 10.60 14.77 0.31
N GLN A 121 10.47 15.71 -0.61
CA GLN A 121 9.62 16.89 -0.49
C GLN A 121 8.81 17.08 -1.77
N GLY A 122 7.51 16.73 -1.73
CA GLY A 122 6.69 16.69 -2.94
C GLY A 122 7.22 15.63 -3.90
N THR A 123 7.53 16.05 -5.13
CA THR A 123 8.09 15.17 -6.17
C THR A 123 9.62 15.23 -6.23
N ASP A 124 10.27 16.02 -5.38
CA ASP A 124 11.73 16.10 -5.31
C ASP A 124 12.28 15.14 -4.25
N ILE A 125 13.24 14.30 -4.65
CA ILE A 125 13.99 13.40 -3.77
C ILE A 125 15.42 13.88 -3.69
N HIS A 126 15.91 14.20 -2.49
CA HIS A 126 17.28 14.62 -2.26
C HIS A 126 18.06 13.49 -1.59
N VAL A 127 19.17 13.07 -2.20
CA VAL A 127 20.02 11.97 -1.69
C VAL A 127 21.42 12.51 -1.42
N ALA A 128 21.93 12.34 -0.20
CA ALA A 128 23.29 12.73 0.13
C ALA A 128 24.32 11.85 -0.60
N PRO A 129 25.57 12.32 -0.79
CA PRO A 129 26.60 11.53 -1.47
C PRO A 129 26.78 10.13 -0.85
N GLY A 130 26.66 9.08 -1.67
CA GLY A 130 26.83 7.68 -1.25
C GLY A 130 25.66 7.09 -0.44
N GLN A 131 24.49 7.73 -0.46
CA GLN A 131 23.28 7.32 0.27
C GLN A 131 22.16 6.79 -0.65
N GLU A 132 22.49 6.37 -1.87
CA GLU A 132 21.53 5.91 -2.90
C GLU A 132 20.69 4.71 -2.45
N ARG A 133 21.17 3.94 -1.46
CA ARG A 133 20.41 2.86 -0.83
C ARG A 133 19.10 3.31 -0.19
N HIS A 134 18.96 4.60 0.14
CA HIS A 134 17.74 5.16 0.73
C HIS A 134 16.70 5.53 -0.34
N LEU A 135 17.08 5.55 -1.62
CA LEU A 135 16.21 5.98 -2.71
C LEU A 135 14.90 5.19 -2.79
N PRO A 136 14.85 3.85 -2.62
CA PRO A 136 13.59 3.12 -2.68
C PRO A 136 12.59 3.55 -1.60
N HIS A 137 13.09 3.79 -0.38
CA HIS A 137 12.29 4.30 0.75
C HIS A 137 11.73 5.70 0.43
N GLU A 138 12.59 6.61 -0.02
CA GLU A 138 12.19 7.98 -0.37
C GLU A 138 11.23 8.03 -1.57
N ALA A 139 11.38 7.13 -2.55
CA ALA A 139 10.46 7.01 -3.66
C ALA A 139 9.06 6.57 -3.21
N TRP A 140 8.97 5.67 -2.22
CA TRP A 140 7.67 5.31 -1.65
C TRP A 140 7.02 6.47 -0.89
N HIS A 141 7.81 7.35 -0.27
CA HIS A 141 7.26 8.56 0.33
C HIS A 141 6.56 9.49 -0.67
N VAL A 142 7.01 9.54 -1.93
CA VAL A 142 6.27 10.28 -2.98
C VAL A 142 4.87 9.69 -3.17
N ALA A 143 4.78 8.37 -3.35
CA ALA A 143 3.50 7.68 -3.51
C ALA A 143 2.58 7.92 -2.30
N GLN A 144 3.12 7.86 -1.08
CA GLN A 144 2.35 8.17 0.12
C GLN A 144 1.84 9.62 0.12
N GLN A 145 2.66 10.61 -0.24
CA GLN A 145 2.21 12.00 -0.34
C GLN A 145 1.08 12.16 -1.37
N MET A 146 1.13 11.44 -2.49
CA MET A 146 0.09 11.46 -3.52
C MET A 146 -1.25 10.85 -3.05
N THR A 147 -1.24 9.95 -2.06
CA THR A 147 -2.49 9.42 -1.47
C THR A 147 -3.26 10.44 -0.62
N GLY A 148 -2.64 11.55 -0.24
CA GLY A 148 -3.29 12.60 0.57
C GLY A 148 -3.56 12.24 2.04
N ARG A 149 -3.21 11.03 2.50
CA ARG A 149 -3.33 10.61 3.92
C ARG A 149 -2.11 10.94 4.78
N VAL A 150 -1.04 11.50 4.19
CA VAL A 150 0.17 11.88 4.92
C VAL A 150 0.05 13.33 5.39
N GLU A 151 -0.45 13.52 6.61
CA GLU A 151 -0.47 14.82 7.26
C GLU A 151 0.82 15.04 8.07
N PRO A 152 1.44 16.23 8.06
CA PRO A 152 2.57 16.52 8.93
C PRO A 152 2.19 16.40 10.40
N THR A 153 3.01 15.72 11.20
CA THR A 153 2.81 15.57 12.64
C THR A 153 3.86 16.33 13.45
N THR A 154 5.00 16.66 12.83
CA THR A 154 6.12 17.38 13.45
C THR A 154 6.92 18.15 12.40
N GLU A 155 7.98 18.84 12.82
CA GLU A 155 8.89 19.58 11.95
C GLU A 155 10.35 19.25 12.28
N VAL A 156 11.17 19.06 11.25
CA VAL A 156 12.61 18.86 11.38
C VAL A 156 13.33 19.89 10.52
N GLY A 157 14.09 20.78 11.15
CA GLY A 157 14.79 21.86 10.43
C GLY A 157 13.87 22.79 9.63
N GLY A 158 12.61 22.92 10.07
CA GLY A 158 11.58 23.71 9.38
C GLY A 158 10.89 22.99 8.21
N LEU A 159 11.17 21.70 7.99
CA LEU A 159 10.44 20.87 7.04
C LEU A 159 9.30 20.13 7.75
N PRO A 160 8.06 20.20 7.25
CA PRO A 160 6.95 19.43 7.79
C PRO A 160 7.15 17.95 7.50
N VAL A 161 7.15 17.12 8.54
CA VAL A 161 7.35 15.67 8.43
C VAL A 161 6.26 14.91 9.18
N ASN A 162 5.99 13.70 8.70
CA ASN A 162 5.15 12.74 9.39
C ASN A 162 6.05 11.69 10.08
N ASP A 163 5.89 11.53 11.39
CA ASP A 163 6.64 10.62 12.26
C ASP A 163 5.85 9.35 12.65
N ASN A 164 4.73 9.07 11.97
CA ASN A 164 3.95 7.86 12.19
C ASN A 164 4.76 6.61 11.81
N PHE A 165 4.96 5.73 12.79
CA PHE A 165 5.70 4.49 12.65
C PHE A 165 5.14 3.58 11.55
N ASP A 166 3.81 3.47 11.43
CA ASP A 166 3.19 2.57 10.46
C ASP A 166 3.48 3.01 9.01
N LEU A 167 3.45 4.33 8.75
CA LEU A 167 3.78 4.90 7.44
C LEU A 167 5.27 4.75 7.10
N LYS A 168 6.14 4.84 8.11
CA LYS A 168 7.59 4.62 7.93
C LYS A 168 7.90 3.16 7.61
N HIS A 169 7.29 2.23 8.34
CA HIS A 169 7.44 0.81 8.07
C HIS A 169 6.88 0.43 6.69
N GLU A 170 5.75 1.01 6.29
CA GLU A 170 5.20 0.81 4.95
C GLU A 170 6.18 1.28 3.86
N ALA A 171 6.84 2.43 4.06
CA ALA A 171 7.85 2.94 3.13
C ALA A 171 9.08 2.04 3.01
N ASP A 172 9.54 1.43 4.10
CA ASP A 172 10.61 0.43 4.06
C ASP A 172 10.20 -0.80 3.22
N VAL A 173 9.07 -1.42 3.59
CA VAL A 173 8.63 -2.68 2.97
C VAL A 173 8.31 -2.50 1.49
N MET A 174 7.58 -1.43 1.17
CA MET A 174 7.13 -1.20 -0.20
C MET A 174 8.24 -0.62 -1.07
N GLY A 175 9.15 0.18 -0.50
CA GLY A 175 10.38 0.60 -1.18
C GLY A 175 11.24 -0.59 -1.60
N ASP A 176 11.50 -1.53 -0.69
CA ASP A 176 12.27 -2.74 -0.98
C ASP A 176 11.59 -3.62 -2.04
N ARG A 177 10.26 -3.74 -1.95
CA ARG A 177 9.46 -4.48 -2.93
C ARG A 177 9.52 -3.84 -4.31
N ALA A 178 9.36 -2.51 -4.39
CA ALA A 178 9.44 -1.77 -5.64
C ALA A 178 10.84 -1.87 -6.28
N ASN A 179 11.89 -1.88 -5.47
CA ASN A 179 13.26 -2.03 -5.97
C ASN A 179 13.57 -3.42 -6.54
N SER A 180 12.74 -4.42 -6.21
CA SER A 180 12.92 -5.82 -6.64
C SER A 180 12.09 -6.19 -7.88
N TYR A 181 11.44 -5.21 -8.50
CA TYR A 181 10.58 -5.39 -9.69
C TYR A 181 11.41 -5.64 -10.96
#